data_AF-A0A3D2IWE6-F1
#
_entry.id   AF-A0A3D2IWE6-F1
#
_cell.length_a   1.000
_cell.length_b   1.000
_cell.length_c   1.000
_cell.angle_alpha   90.00
_cell.angle_beta   90.00
_cell.angle_gamma   90.00
#
_symmetry.space_group_name_H-M   'P 1'
#
loop_
_entity.id
_entity.type
_entity.pdbx_description
1 polymer ?
#
loop_
_entity_poly.entity_id
_entity_poly.type
_entity_poly.pdbx_seq_one_letter_code
_entity_poly.pdbx_strand_id
1 'polypeptide(L)' 'MFAIAANTVTSWGLYVLLPIFIAFLFFIMWDISKESQAGRAGTFWIFLALGAGFVGFLLKLLLEVAFKRWLI' A
#
# COMPACT_ATOMS: atom_id res chain seq x y z
N MET A 1 -8.15 12.62 27.11
CA MET A 1 -9.06 12.85 25.96
C MET A 1 -8.35 12.79 24.60
N PHE A 2 -7.10 13.28 24.45
CA PHE A 2 -6.35 13.19 23.18
C PHE A 2 -5.77 11.80 22.82
N ALA A 3 -5.48 10.94 23.80
CA ALA A 3 -4.88 9.63 23.54
C ALA A 3 -5.80 8.64 22.80
N ILE A 4 -7.12 8.69 23.04
CA ILE A 4 -8.11 7.84 22.36
C ILE A 4 -8.32 8.30 20.91
N ALA A 5 -8.34 9.61 20.69
CA ALA A 5 -8.44 10.20 19.37
C ALA A 5 -7.22 9.85 18.52
N ALA A 6 -6.00 9.94 19.06
CA ALA A 6 -4.78 9.59 18.34
C ALA A 6 -4.75 8.11 17.92
N ASN A 7 -5.18 7.19 18.79
CA ASN A 7 -5.19 5.76 18.48
C ASN A 7 -6.25 5.39 17.42
N THR A 8 -7.41 6.04 17.50
CA THR A 8 -8.48 5.90 16.51
C THR A 8 -8.05 6.46 15.15
N VAL A 9 -7.51 7.68 15.11
CA VAL A 9 -7.04 8.30 13.86
C VAL A 9 -5.91 7.48 13.23
N THR A 10 -4.98 6.96 14.04
CA THR A 10 -3.88 6.11 13.54
C THR A 10 -4.41 4.82 12.93
N SER A 11 -5.33 4.13 13.60
CA SER A 11 -5.89 2.87 13.10
C SER A 11 -6.67 3.08 11.79
N TRP A 12 -7.57 4.06 11.77
CA TRP A 12 -8.36 4.36 10.58
C TRP A 12 -7.49 4.88 9.43
N GLY A 13 -6.47 5.68 9.73
CA GLY A 13 -5.49 6.14 8.75
C GLY A 13 -4.71 5.00 8.11
N LEU A 14 -4.17 4.08 8.92
CA LEU A 14 -3.39 2.95 8.42
C LEU A 14 -4.22 1.93 7.65
N TYR A 15 -5.41 1.57 8.14
CA TYR A 15 -6.20 0.48 7.57
C TYR A 15 -7.13 0.91 6.42
N VAL A 16 -7.51 2.18 6.34
CA VAL A 16 -8.48 2.66 5.34
C VAL A 16 -7.87 3.72 4.43
N LEU A 17 -7.37 4.82 5.00
CA LEU A 17 -6.87 5.95 4.22
C LEU A 17 -5.64 5.57 3.39
N LEU A 18 -4.67 4.88 4.00
CA LEU A 18 -3.42 4.49 3.36
C LEU A 18 -3.61 3.53 2.17
N PRO A 19 -4.37 2.42 2.27
CA PRO A 19 -4.58 1.54 1.12
C PRO A 19 -5.39 2.21 -0.01
N ILE A 20 -6.34 3.09 0.31
CA ILE A 20 -7.04 3.90 -0.70
C ILE A 20 -6.06 4.82 -1.43
N PHE A 21 -5.16 5.47 -0.69
CA PHE A 21 -4.13 6.34 -1.27
C PHE A 21 -3.15 5.56 -2.16
N ILE A 22 -2.70 4.38 -1.71
CA ILE A 22 -1.83 3.49 -2.50
C ILE A 22 -2.55 3.05 -3.80
N ALA A 23 -3.83 2.69 -3.73
CA ALA A 23 -4.62 2.33 -4.90
C ALA A 23 -4.74 3.50 -5.91
N PHE A 24 -4.88 4.73 -5.40
CA PHE A 24 -4.91 5.93 -6.24
C PHE A 24 -3.57 6.19 -6.95
N LEU A 25 -2.44 6.01 -6.25
CA LEU A 25 -1.12 6.07 -6.87
C LEU A 25 -0.94 4.98 -7.94
N PHE A 26 -1.49 3.78 -7.69
CA PHE A 26 -1.48 2.67 -8.66
C PHE A 26 -2.20 3.06 -9.95
N PHE A 27 -3.35 3.73 -9.83
CA PHE A 27 -4.17 4.19 -10.95
C PHE A 27 -3.44 5.24 -11.79
N ILE A 28 -2.83 6.24 -11.16
CA ILE A 28 -2.06 7.27 -11.87
C ILE A 28 -0.85 6.66 -12.58
N MET A 29 -0.12 5.76 -11.91
CA MET A 29 1.03 5.12 -12.54
C MET A 29 0.65 4.24 -13.72
N TRP A 30 -0.51 3.59 -13.67
CA TRP A 30 -1.05 2.85 -14.80
C TRP A 30 -1.30 3.75 -16.01
N ASP A 31 -1.88 4.92 -15.78
CA ASP A 31 -2.14 5.92 -16.82
C ASP A 31 -0.84 6.46 -17.43
N ILE A 32 0.11 6.88 -16.58
CA ILE A 32 1.44 7.35 -17.01
C ILE A 32 2.20 6.26 -17.78
N SER A 33 2.10 4.99 -17.38
CA SER A 33 2.77 3.88 -18.06
C SER A 33 2.29 3.72 -19.51
N LYS A 34 0.98 3.93 -19.74
CA LYS A 34 0.37 3.86 -21.06
C LYS A 34 0.71 5.09 -21.90
N GLU A 35 0.62 6.27 -21.32
CA GLU A 35 0.86 7.52 -22.05
C GLU A 35 2.35 7.73 -22.39
N SER A 36 3.25 7.29 -21.51
CA SER A 36 4.70 7.43 -21.70
C SER A 36 5.29 6.44 -22.72
N GLN A 37 4.46 5.62 -23.40
CA GLN A 37 4.92 4.53 -24.29
C GLN A 37 6.05 3.71 -23.66
N ALA A 38 5.97 3.49 -22.35
CA ALA A 38 6.96 2.74 -21.61
C ALA A 38 6.87 1.31 -22.16
N GLY A 39 7.76 0.96 -23.10
CA GLY A 39 7.73 -0.32 -23.81
C GLY A 39 7.76 -1.51 -22.86
N ARG A 40 7.82 -2.74 -23.37
CA ARG A 40 7.76 -3.98 -22.55
C ARG A 40 8.59 -3.94 -21.26
N ALA A 41 9.79 -3.36 -21.30
CA ALA A 41 10.65 -3.18 -20.13
C ALA A 41 10.12 -2.13 -19.13
N GLY A 42 9.61 -0.99 -19.60
CA GLY A 42 9.10 0.08 -18.74
C GLY A 42 7.81 -0.29 -18.02
N THR A 43 6.88 -0.97 -18.71
CA THR A 43 5.68 -1.54 -18.06
C THR A 43 6.05 -2.58 -16.99
N PHE A 44 7.10 -3.38 -17.22
CA PHE A 44 7.58 -4.37 -16.25
C PHE A 44 8.14 -3.72 -14.99
N TRP A 45 8.98 -2.69 -15.12
CA TRP A 45 9.51 -1.94 -13.96
C TRP A 45 8.44 -1.20 -13.18
N ILE A 46 7.43 -0.65 -13.88
CA ILE A 46 6.26 -0.01 -13.26
C ILE A 46 5.48 -1.07 -12.45
N PHE A 47 5.18 -2.23 -13.03
CA PHE A 47 4.53 -3.32 -12.30
C PHE A 47 5.35 -3.83 -11.12
N LEU A 48 6.68 -3.89 -11.25
CA LEU A 48 7.57 -4.41 -10.22
C LEU A 48 7.74 -3.42 -9.06
N ALA A 49 7.95 -2.14 -9.35
CA ALA A 49 8.04 -1.09 -8.32
C ALA A 49 6.72 -0.93 -7.54
N LEU A 50 5.61 -0.95 -8.27
CA LEU A 50 4.28 -0.77 -7.72
C LEU A 50 3.80 -2.04 -6.99
N GLY A 51 4.05 -3.22 -7.56
CA GLY A 51 3.79 -4.52 -6.96
C GLY A 51 4.62 -4.77 -5.70
N ALA A 52 5.92 -4.43 -5.70
CA ALA A 52 6.77 -4.56 -4.52
C ALA A 52 6.28 -3.68 -3.36
N GLY A 53 5.84 -2.45 -3.63
CA GLY A 53 5.27 -1.57 -2.61
C GLY A 53 3.99 -2.14 -1.99
N PHE A 54 3.05 -2.62 -2.81
CA PHE A 54 1.80 -3.22 -2.34
C PHE A 54 2.03 -4.53 -1.60
N VAL A 55 2.89 -5.41 -2.13
CA VAL A 55 3.23 -6.70 -1.51
C VAL A 55 3.96 -6.49 -0.18
N GLY A 56 4.86 -5.51 -0.08
CA GLY A 56 5.51 -5.15 1.18
C GLY A 56 4.51 -4.66 2.24
N PHE A 57 3.52 -3.86 1.83
CA PHE A 57 2.45 -3.43 2.73
C PHE A 57 1.59 -4.61 3.20
N LEU A 58 1.19 -5.51 2.29
CA LEU A 58 0.44 -6.72 2.63
C LEU A 58 1.21 -7.65 3.57
N LEU A 59 2.51 -7.85 3.30
CA LEU A 59 3.39 -8.67 4.14
C LEU A 59 3.49 -8.11 5.55
N LYS A 60 3.63 -6.78 5.70
CA LYS A 60 3.61 -6.13 7.01
C LYS A 60 2.30 -6.39 7.73
N LEU A 61 1.17 -6.25 7.04
CA LEU A 61 -0.17 -6.42 7.61
C LEU A 61 -0.41 -7.90 8.02
N LEU A 62 0.05 -8.84 7.21
CA LEU A 62 0.05 -10.27 7.53
C LEU A 62 0.97 -10.59 8.70
N LEU A 63 2.16 -10.01 8.76
CA LEU A 63 3.08 -10.15 9.89
C LEU A 63 2.45 -9.59 11.16
N GLU A 64 1.83 -8.41 11.11
CA GLU A 64 1.15 -7.82 12.26
C GLU A 64 0.02 -8.73 12.75
N VAL A 65 -0.82 -9.25 11.86
CA VAL A 65 -1.90 -10.19 12.21
C VAL A 65 -1.36 -11.51 12.74
N ALA A 66 -0.37 -12.10 12.06
CA ALA A 66 0.21 -13.39 12.43
C ALA A 66 0.95 -13.29 13.78
N PHE A 67 1.76 -12.26 13.97
CA PHE A 67 2.51 -12.03 15.21
C PHE A 67 1.57 -11.73 16.38
N LYS A 68 0.53 -10.92 16.14
CA LYS A 68 -0.52 -10.65 17.14
C LYS A 68 -1.35 -11.90 17.49
N ARG A 69 -1.38 -12.91 16.61
CA ARG A 69 -2.11 -14.17 16.81
C ARG A 69 -1.24 -15.32 17.35
N TRP A 70 0.08 -15.21 17.26
CA TRP A 70 1.02 -16.26 17.69
C TRP A 70 1.75 -15.91 19.00
N LEU A 71 1.86 -14.62 19.35
CA LEU A 71 2.65 -14.13 20.49
C LEU A 71 1.81 -13.47 21.60
N ILE A 72 0.47 -13.58 21.53
CA ILE A 72 -0.50 -13.22 22.58
C ILE A 72 -1.35 -14.45 22.90
#